data_AF-A0A835KN64-F1
#
_entry.id   AF-A0A835KN64-F1
#
_cell.length_a   1.000
_cell.length_b   1.000
_cell.length_c   1.000
_cell.angle_alpha   90.00
_cell.angle_beta   90.00
_cell.angle_gamma   90.00
#
_symmetry.space_group_name_H-M   'P 1'
#
loop_
_entity.id
_entity.type
_entity.pdbx_description
1 polymer ?
#
loop_
_entity_poly.entity_id
_entity_poly.type
_entity_poly.pdbx_seq_one_letter_code
_entity_poly.pdbx_strand_id
1 'polypeptide(L)'
;MTGTFPIHAQPAVILFDSGATHSFISTRFHAKCGLKSICIYLVIGPLVSLIPLGVPFPFASNSSIYPEKLSANECGFDPSSDARSRFDIRFYPVPILFIIPDPKVTFSFPWAVPPKKIDLFGSWSMMAFLLILTIGSLYEWKMFTIENLWVLKKDLEKRINTRPS
;
A
#
# COMPACT_ATOMS: atom_id res chain seq x y z
N MET A 1 -59.64 41.41 -17.29
CA MET A 1 -59.71 42.02 -15.96
C MET A 1 -59.62 40.90 -14.94
N THR A 2 -58.64 40.99 -14.02
CA THR A 2 -58.48 40.26 -12.73
C THR A 2 -58.53 38.71 -12.80
N GLY A 3 -57.45 37.94 -12.64
CA GLY A 3 -56.34 38.05 -11.70
C GLY A 3 -56.60 37.13 -10.49
N THR A 4 -55.83 36.03 -10.35
CA THR A 4 -55.21 35.48 -9.12
C THR A 4 -54.92 33.97 -9.23
N PHE A 5 -53.63 33.64 -9.42
CA PHE A 5 -52.95 32.50 -8.77
C PHE A 5 -52.87 32.77 -7.24
N PRO A 6 -52.58 31.82 -6.31
CA PRO A 6 -51.58 30.74 -6.48
C PRO A 6 -51.78 29.41 -5.70
N ILE A 7 -50.85 28.47 -5.97
CA ILE A 7 -50.24 27.44 -5.10
C ILE A 7 -51.10 26.52 -4.19
N HIS A 8 -51.34 25.28 -4.64
CA HIS A 8 -51.14 24.11 -3.76
C HIS A 8 -50.72 22.87 -4.58
N ALA A 9 -49.83 22.09 -3.99
CA ALA A 9 -48.98 21.09 -4.61
C ALA A 9 -49.77 19.87 -5.14
N GLN A 10 -49.39 19.41 -6.33
CA GLN A 10 -49.75 18.08 -6.83
C GLN A 10 -48.66 17.10 -6.35
N PRO A 11 -48.95 16.08 -5.53
CA PRO A 11 -48.01 14.99 -5.36
C PRO A 11 -48.03 14.12 -6.61
N ALA A 12 -46.94 14.25 -7.36
CA ALA A 12 -46.26 13.23 -8.15
C ALA A 12 -47.07 11.95 -8.46
N VAL A 13 -47.52 11.89 -9.71
CA VAL A 13 -47.81 10.68 -10.47
C VAL A 13 -46.74 9.63 -10.22
N ILE A 14 -47.14 8.54 -9.55
CA ILE A 14 -46.38 7.31 -9.39
C ILE A 14 -46.53 6.54 -10.71
N LEU A 15 -45.62 6.76 -11.64
CA LEU A 15 -45.48 5.94 -12.83
C LEU A 15 -44.01 6.01 -13.28
N PHE A 16 -43.37 4.84 -13.37
CA PHE A 16 -41.96 4.59 -13.75
C PHE A 16 -40.89 4.87 -12.69
N ASP A 17 -40.49 3.82 -11.94
CA ASP A 17 -39.13 3.26 -12.04
C ASP A 17 -39.06 1.87 -11.37
N SER A 18 -39.57 0.84 -12.06
CA SER A 18 -39.44 -0.57 -11.65
C SER A 18 -38.08 -1.18 -12.08
N GLY A 19 -37.12 -0.37 -12.54
CA GLY A 19 -35.82 -0.82 -13.07
C GLY A 19 -34.61 -0.45 -12.21
N ALA A 20 -34.70 0.62 -11.40
CA ALA A 20 -33.59 1.06 -10.54
C ALA A 20 -33.33 0.12 -9.34
N THR A 21 -34.34 -0.58 -8.83
CA THR A 21 -34.22 -1.46 -7.65
C THR A 21 -33.53 -2.79 -7.96
N HIS A 22 -33.74 -3.36 -9.15
CA HIS A 22 -33.14 -4.65 -9.54
C HIS A 22 -31.64 -4.55 -9.88
N SER A 23 -31.18 -3.40 -10.37
CA SER A 23 -29.76 -3.17 -10.69
C SER A 23 -28.91 -2.90 -9.44
N PHE A 24 -29.52 -2.30 -8.41
CA PHE A 24 -28.86 -1.97 -7.15
C PHE A 24 -28.79 -3.15 -6.17
N ILE A 25 -29.83 -4.02 -6.17
CA ILE A 25 -29.83 -5.26 -5.40
C ILE A 25 -28.81 -6.25 -5.96
N SER A 26 -28.70 -6.40 -7.29
CA SER A 26 -27.74 -7.32 -7.92
C SER A 26 -26.27 -6.94 -7.64
N THR A 27 -25.93 -5.65 -7.71
CA THR A 27 -24.57 -5.15 -7.38
C THR A 27 -24.25 -5.24 -5.88
N ARG A 28 -25.22 -4.98 -4.98
CA ARG A 28 -25.03 -5.20 -3.54
C ARG A 28 -24.96 -6.67 -3.15
N PHE A 29 -25.65 -7.57 -3.85
CA PHE A 29 -25.64 -9.01 -3.57
C PHE A 29 -24.31 -9.64 -4.01
N HIS A 30 -23.78 -9.24 -5.17
CA HIS A 30 -22.50 -9.74 -5.68
C HIS A 30 -21.32 -9.28 -4.81
N ALA A 31 -21.34 -8.02 -4.34
CA ALA A 31 -20.34 -7.49 -3.42
C ALA A 31 -20.41 -8.14 -2.01
N LYS A 32 -21.62 -8.40 -1.49
CA LYS A 32 -21.80 -9.10 -0.21
C LYS A 32 -21.40 -10.57 -0.26
N CYS A 33 -21.59 -11.25 -1.38
CA CYS A 33 -21.20 -12.65 -1.54
C CYS A 33 -19.67 -12.82 -1.54
N GLY A 34 -18.95 -11.91 -2.20
CA GLY A 34 -17.48 -11.87 -2.18
C GLY A 34 -16.89 -11.51 -0.81
N LEU A 35 -17.46 -10.51 -0.12
CA LEU A 35 -16.96 -10.07 1.19
C LEU A 35 -17.03 -11.20 2.24
N LYS A 36 -18.09 -12.03 2.20
CA LYS A 36 -18.20 -13.20 3.08
C LYS A 36 -17.07 -14.20 2.86
N SER A 37 -16.74 -14.51 1.61
CA SER A 37 -15.62 -15.40 1.26
C SER A 37 -14.28 -14.81 1.74
N ILE A 38 -14.07 -13.52 1.53
CA ILE A 38 -12.88 -12.80 2.02
C ILE A 38 -12.76 -12.84 3.54
N CYS A 39 -13.84 -12.59 4.29
CA CYS A 39 -13.83 -12.69 5.75
C CYS A 39 -13.47 -14.10 6.22
N ILE A 40 -13.93 -15.15 5.53
CA ILE A 40 -13.61 -16.54 5.84
C ILE A 40 -12.10 -16.80 5.65
N TYR A 41 -11.50 -16.37 4.55
CA TYR A 41 -10.04 -16.51 4.35
C TYR A 41 -9.20 -15.72 5.35
N LEU A 42 -9.65 -14.52 5.72
CA LEU A 42 -8.98 -13.67 6.72
C LEU A 42 -8.94 -14.30 8.11
N VAL A 43 -9.91 -15.16 8.44
CA VAL A 43 -9.96 -15.88 9.73
C VAL A 43 -9.21 -17.21 9.64
N ILE A 44 -9.38 -17.97 8.55
CA ILE A 44 -8.75 -19.29 8.40
C ILE A 44 -7.23 -19.18 8.28
N GLY A 45 -6.70 -18.19 7.56
CA GLY A 45 -5.25 -17.99 7.38
C GLY A 45 -4.48 -17.92 8.70
N PRO A 46 -4.76 -16.95 9.59
CA PRO A 46 -4.09 -16.87 10.88
C PRO A 46 -4.41 -18.06 11.78
N LEU A 47 -5.62 -18.64 11.70
CA LEU A 47 -5.98 -19.83 12.48
C LEU A 47 -5.08 -21.03 12.11
N VAL A 48 -4.81 -21.24 10.82
CA VAL A 48 -3.91 -22.29 10.34
C VAL A 48 -2.46 -21.99 10.73
N SER A 49 -2.01 -20.73 10.66
CA SER A 49 -0.67 -20.32 11.08
C SER A 49 -0.41 -20.46 12.59
N LEU A 50 -1.46 -20.39 13.42
CA LEU A 50 -1.37 -20.59 14.87
C LEU A 50 -1.10 -22.05 15.26
N ILE A 51 -1.48 -23.01 14.41
CA ILE A 51 -1.26 -24.44 14.67
C ILE A 51 0.24 -24.76 14.81
N PRO A 52 1.11 -24.49 13.81
CA PRO A 52 2.55 -24.77 13.93
C PRO A 52 3.26 -23.89 14.97
N LEU A 53 2.71 -22.72 15.34
CA LEU A 53 3.23 -21.91 16.44
C LEU A 53 2.89 -22.50 17.82
N GLY A 54 1.71 -23.10 17.97
CA GLY A 54 1.25 -23.69 19.22
C GLY A 54 1.76 -25.12 19.47
N VAL A 55 1.98 -25.91 18.42
CA VAL A 55 2.49 -27.29 18.49
C VAL A 55 3.81 -27.45 19.28
N PRO A 56 4.82 -26.57 19.14
CA PRO A 56 6.06 -26.71 19.90
C PRO A 56 5.92 -26.33 21.37
N PHE A 57 4.88 -25.60 21.80
CA PHE A 57 4.71 -25.17 23.20
C PHE A 57 4.52 -26.33 24.20
N PRO A 58 3.65 -27.34 23.96
CA PRO A 58 3.53 -28.50 24.85
C PRO A 58 4.71 -29.48 24.75
N PHE A 59 5.45 -29.48 23.63
CA PHE A 59 6.66 -30.31 23.45
C PHE A 59 7.95 -29.61 23.89
N ALA A 60 7.88 -28.31 24.23
CA ALA A 60 8.99 -27.57 24.79
C ALA A 60 9.27 -28.10 26.21
N SER A 61 10.14 -29.10 26.30
CA SER A 61 10.72 -29.54 27.56
C SER A 61 11.34 -28.32 28.24
N ASN A 62 10.89 -28.03 29.46
CA ASN A 62 11.36 -26.91 30.28
C ASN A 62 12.79 -27.19 30.76
N SER A 63 13.75 -27.18 29.85
CA SER A 63 15.16 -27.31 30.15
C SER A 63 15.62 -26.00 30.77
N SER A 64 16.19 -26.09 31.97
CA SER A 64 16.65 -25.00 32.82
C SER A 64 17.16 -23.79 32.03
N ILE A 65 16.52 -22.64 32.26
CA ILE A 65 16.82 -21.36 31.64
C ILE A 65 18.14 -20.86 32.24
N TYR A 66 19.26 -21.20 31.60
CA TYR A 66 20.55 -20.65 31.95
C TYR A 66 20.70 -19.24 31.34
N PRO A 67 21.32 -18.29 32.05
CA PRO A 67 21.47 -16.91 31.58
C PRO A 67 22.26 -16.82 30.27
N GLU A 68 23.17 -17.76 29.97
CA GLU A 68 23.86 -17.76 28.67
C GLU A 68 22.93 -18.05 27.48
N LYS A 69 21.83 -18.80 27.69
CA LYS A 69 20.85 -19.16 26.64
C LYS A 69 19.85 -18.04 26.36
N LEU A 70 19.73 -17.08 27.27
CA LEU A 70 18.95 -15.85 27.12
C LEU A 70 19.79 -14.67 26.61
N SER A 71 21.11 -14.82 26.51
CA SER A 71 21.98 -13.80 25.92
C SER A 71 21.74 -13.74 24.41
N ALA A 72 21.62 -12.53 23.88
CA ALA A 72 21.04 -12.33 22.55
C ALA A 72 21.99 -12.61 21.38
N ASN A 73 23.24 -13.02 21.63
CA ASN A 73 24.18 -13.55 20.63
C ASN A 73 25.43 -14.14 21.33
N GLU A 74 26.00 -15.20 20.74
CA GLU A 74 27.17 -15.93 21.26
C GLU A 74 28.50 -15.14 21.25
N CYS A 75 28.47 -13.86 20.83
CA CYS A 75 29.68 -13.05 20.65
C CYS A 75 30.04 -12.15 21.85
N GLY A 76 29.33 -12.25 22.98
CA GLY A 76 29.63 -11.46 24.19
C GLY A 76 29.43 -9.94 24.02
N PHE A 77 28.82 -9.51 22.91
CA PHE A 77 28.31 -8.16 22.72
C PHE A 77 26.87 -8.12 23.18
N ASP A 78 26.56 -7.23 24.13
CA ASP A 78 25.18 -6.93 24.48
C ASP A 78 24.40 -6.55 23.20
N PRO A 79 23.20 -7.09 22.98
CA PRO A 79 22.36 -6.67 21.86
C PRO A 79 22.07 -5.19 22.01
N SER A 80 22.77 -4.35 21.25
CA SER A 80 22.62 -2.90 21.12
C SER A 80 21.64 -2.30 22.14
N SER A 81 22.14 -1.98 23.33
CA SER A 81 21.34 -1.40 24.41
C SER A 81 21.02 0.07 24.11
N ASP A 82 20.29 0.32 23.04
CA ASP A 82 19.42 1.48 22.85
C ASP A 82 18.56 1.29 21.60
N ALA A 83 17.32 0.84 21.77
CA ALA A 83 16.32 0.77 20.69
C ALA A 83 15.92 2.17 20.16
N ARG A 84 16.45 3.25 20.74
CA ARG A 84 16.29 4.64 20.31
C ARG A 84 17.44 5.17 19.45
N SER A 85 18.46 4.36 19.16
CA SER A 85 19.49 4.77 18.22
C SER A 85 18.87 4.97 16.83
N ARG A 86 19.06 6.16 16.25
CA ARG A 86 18.52 6.47 14.93
C ARG A 86 19.27 5.65 13.89
N PHE A 87 18.57 4.72 13.27
CA PHE A 87 19.08 4.02 12.09
C PHE A 87 19.48 5.03 11.01
N ASP A 88 20.58 4.73 10.31
CA ASP A 88 21.13 5.60 9.28
C ASP A 88 20.07 6.05 8.28
N ILE A 89 20.16 7.31 7.87
CA ILE A 89 19.24 7.91 6.90
C ILE A 89 19.23 7.21 5.53
N ARG A 90 20.17 6.30 5.28
CA ARG A 90 20.35 5.56 4.02
C ARG A 90 19.22 4.58 3.73
N PHE A 91 18.39 4.24 4.71
CA PHE A 91 17.27 3.30 4.54
C PHE A 91 15.93 3.98 4.19
N TYR A 92 15.78 5.28 4.40
CA TYR A 92 14.53 6.01 4.08
C TYR A 92 14.20 6.19 2.60
N PRO A 93 15.16 6.28 1.65
CA PRO A 93 14.82 6.46 0.25
C PRO A 93 14.01 5.29 -0.32
N VAL A 94 14.29 4.05 0.09
CA VAL A 94 13.66 2.85 -0.47
C VAL A 94 12.13 2.83 -0.25
N PRO A 95 11.60 3.06 0.97
CA PRO A 95 10.16 3.18 1.20
C PRO A 95 9.50 4.35 0.46
N ILE A 96 10.17 5.50 0.37
CA ILE A 96 9.62 6.71 -0.27
C ILE A 96 9.47 6.49 -1.78
N LEU A 97 10.46 5.84 -2.41
CA LEU A 97 10.38 5.45 -3.82
C LEU A 97 9.27 4.44 -4.12
N PHE A 98 8.79 3.69 -3.12
CA PHE A 98 7.65 2.78 -3.27
C PHE A 98 6.30 3.50 -3.09
N ILE A 99 6.24 4.50 -2.19
CA ILE A 99 5.03 5.28 -1.89
C ILE A 99 4.63 6.22 -3.02
N ILE A 100 5.60 6.87 -3.69
CA ILE A 100 5.33 7.89 -4.71
C ILE A 100 4.70 7.35 -6.01
N PRO A 101 5.08 6.17 -6.55
CA PRO A 101 4.41 5.58 -7.71
C PRO A 101 3.08 4.89 -7.38
N ASP A 102 2.76 4.63 -6.10
CA ASP A 102 1.49 4.02 -5.68
C ASP A 102 0.23 4.79 -6.16
N PRO A 103 0.11 6.12 -5.98
CA PRO A 103 -1.04 6.89 -6.47
C PRO A 103 -1.20 6.84 -7.99
N LYS A 104 -0.14 6.57 -8.77
CA LYS A 104 -0.22 6.40 -10.23
C LYS A 104 -1.09 5.20 -10.60
N VAL A 105 -0.96 4.09 -9.88
CA VAL A 105 -1.70 2.84 -10.15
C VAL A 105 -3.16 3.00 -9.73
N THR A 106 -3.38 3.56 -8.53
CA THR A 106 -4.73 3.80 -8.01
C THR A 106 -5.52 4.77 -8.89
N PHE A 107 -4.89 5.83 -9.39
CA PHE A 107 -5.54 6.77 -10.31
C PHE A 107 -5.78 6.18 -11.72
N SER A 108 -4.98 5.17 -12.12
CA SER A 108 -5.17 4.44 -13.39
C SER A 108 -6.37 3.48 -13.38
N PHE A 109 -6.76 3.00 -12.20
CA PHE A 109 -7.80 1.97 -12.08
C PHE A 109 -9.17 2.35 -12.68
N PRO A 110 -9.72 3.57 -12.49
CA PRO A 110 -10.99 3.98 -13.09
C PRO A 110 -10.97 4.02 -14.62
N TRP A 111 -9.80 4.20 -15.23
CA TRP A 111 -9.59 4.22 -16.67
C TRP A 111 -9.28 2.84 -17.26
N ALA A 112 -8.76 1.91 -16.45
CA ALA A 112 -8.58 0.51 -16.84
C ALA A 112 -9.93 -0.21 -17.05
N VAL A 113 -11.00 0.29 -16.43
CA VAL A 113 -12.37 -0.18 -16.66
C VAL A 113 -12.95 0.57 -17.87
N PRO A 114 -13.34 -0.12 -18.97
CA PRO A 114 -13.79 0.54 -20.20
C PRO A 114 -15.04 1.40 -19.96
N PRO A 115 -14.96 2.73 -20.10
CA PRO A 115 -16.13 3.58 -20.02
C PRO A 115 -16.98 3.40 -21.28
N LYS A 116 -18.31 3.36 -21.14
CA LYS A 116 -19.24 3.24 -22.28
C LYS A 116 -19.12 4.40 -23.29
N LYS A 117 -18.57 5.54 -22.88
CA LYS A 117 -18.26 6.72 -23.72
C LYS A 117 -16.99 7.36 -23.19
N ILE A 118 -15.88 7.21 -23.91
CA ILE A 118 -14.63 7.93 -23.63
C ILE A 118 -14.55 9.16 -24.53
N ASP A 119 -14.32 10.30 -23.91
CA ASP A 119 -13.97 11.52 -24.65
C ASP A 119 -12.46 11.52 -24.92
N LEU A 120 -12.06 11.92 -26.15
CA LEU A 120 -10.66 11.94 -26.58
C LEU A 120 -9.82 12.87 -25.69
N PHE A 121 -10.43 13.94 -25.17
CA PHE A 121 -9.80 14.87 -24.24
C PHE A 121 -9.47 14.21 -22.90
N GLY A 122 -10.37 13.38 -22.37
CA GLY A 122 -10.14 12.64 -21.13
C GLY A 122 -8.97 11.67 -21.23
N SER A 123 -8.85 10.97 -22.36
CA SER A 123 -7.73 10.05 -22.60
C SER A 123 -6.38 10.78 -22.63
N TRP A 124 -6.34 12.00 -23.20
CA TRP A 124 -5.11 12.79 -23.27
C TRP A 124 -4.71 13.36 -21.91
N SER A 125 -5.69 13.87 -21.14
CA SER A 125 -5.48 14.36 -19.78
C SER A 125 -4.88 13.27 -18.87
N MET A 126 -5.38 12.05 -19.00
CA MET A 126 -4.87 10.90 -18.24
C MET A 126 -3.43 10.52 -18.64
N MET A 127 -3.13 10.54 -19.93
CA MET A 127 -1.78 10.28 -20.43
C MET A 127 -0.78 11.31 -19.89
N ALA A 128 -1.14 12.59 -19.88
CA ALA A 128 -0.31 13.66 -19.34
C ALA A 128 -0.07 13.50 -17.83
N PHE A 129 -1.09 13.09 -17.07
CA PHE A 129 -0.96 12.80 -15.64
C PHE A 129 -0.04 11.61 -15.35
N LEU A 130 -0.15 10.53 -16.13
CA LEU A 130 0.77 9.39 -15.98
C LEU A 130 2.21 9.76 -16.35
N LEU A 131 2.40 10.63 -17.35
CA LEU A 131 3.71 11.11 -17.77
C LEU A 131 4.38 11.95 -16.68
N ILE A 132 3.67 12.92 -16.08
CA ILE A 132 4.26 13.78 -15.03
C ILE A 132 4.70 12.94 -13.81
N LEU A 133 3.89 11.96 -13.40
CA LEU A 133 4.22 11.05 -12.30
C LEU A 133 5.41 10.13 -12.66
N THR A 134 5.49 9.68 -13.91
CA THR A 134 6.60 8.83 -14.38
C THR A 134 7.92 9.61 -14.38
N ILE A 135 7.91 10.87 -14.81
CA ILE A 135 9.09 11.74 -14.81
C ILE A 135 9.55 12.01 -13.36
N GLY A 136 8.62 12.27 -12.44
CA GLY A 136 8.94 12.45 -11.01
C GLY A 136 9.63 11.22 -10.41
N SER A 137 9.09 10.03 -10.66
CA SER A 137 9.67 8.77 -10.17
C SER A 137 11.05 8.47 -10.79
N LEU A 138 11.24 8.75 -12.08
CA LEU A 138 12.54 8.63 -12.75
C LEU A 138 13.58 9.58 -12.16
N TYR A 139 13.19 10.80 -11.80
CA TYR A 139 14.09 11.79 -11.22
C TYR A 139 14.65 11.32 -9.88
N GLU A 140 13.80 10.82 -8.99
CA GLU A 140 14.21 10.32 -7.67
C GLU A 140 15.12 9.09 -7.78
N TRP A 141 14.81 8.17 -8.70
CA TRP A 141 15.66 7.00 -8.94
C TRP A 141 17.05 7.39 -9.42
N LYS A 142 17.14 8.39 -10.31
CA LYS A 142 18.42 8.93 -10.77
C LYS A 142 19.21 9.54 -9.61
N MET A 143 18.57 10.36 -8.78
CA MET A 143 19.21 11.01 -7.64
C MET A 143 19.73 10.00 -6.61
N PHE A 144 18.93 8.98 -6.30
CA PHE A 144 19.34 7.88 -5.42
C PHE A 144 20.58 7.15 -5.95
N THR A 145 20.63 6.86 -7.26
CA THR A 145 21.78 6.17 -7.87
C THR A 145 23.03 7.03 -7.82
N ILE A 146 22.92 8.33 -8.11
CA ILE A 146 24.06 9.25 -8.13
C ILE A 146 24.64 9.44 -6.73
N GLU A 147 23.82 9.64 -5.71
CA GLU A 147 24.28 9.83 -4.33
C GLU A 147 25.06 8.60 -3.84
N ASN A 148 24.51 7.41 -4.03
CA ASN A 148 25.18 6.17 -3.63
C ASN A 148 26.48 5.93 -4.40
N LEU A 149 26.52 6.25 -5.69
CA LEU A 149 27.72 6.13 -6.52
C LEU A 149 28.81 7.11 -6.07
N TRP A 150 28.43 8.35 -5.73
CA TRP A 150 29.37 9.38 -5.27
C TRP A 150 29.93 9.07 -3.87
N VAL A 151 29.09 8.57 -2.97
CA VAL A 151 29.50 8.06 -1.65
C VAL A 151 30.50 6.92 -1.80
N LEU A 152 30.21 5.92 -2.65
CA LEU A 152 31.13 4.80 -2.89
C LEU A 152 32.45 5.25 -3.52
N LYS A 153 32.41 6.21 -4.46
CA LYS A 153 33.63 6.76 -5.06
C LYS A 153 34.52 7.43 -4.02
N LYS A 154 33.95 8.22 -3.11
CA LYS A 154 34.69 8.88 -2.03
C LYS A 154 35.35 7.88 -1.09
N ASP A 155 34.64 6.83 -0.72
CA ASP A 155 35.18 5.78 0.15
C ASP A 155 36.28 4.98 -0.55
N LEU A 156 36.12 4.67 -1.84
CA LEU A 156 37.15 4.03 -2.66
C LEU A 156 38.42 4.88 -2.78
N GLU A 157 38.26 6.17 -3.05
CA GLU A 157 39.38 7.09 -3.21
C GLU A 157 40.18 7.25 -1.90
N LYS A 158 39.48 7.36 -0.76
CA LYS A 158 40.12 7.31 0.57
C LYS A 158 40.86 5.99 0.81
N ARG A 159 40.25 4.86 0.47
CA ARG A 159 40.88 3.54 0.62
C ARG A 159 42.14 3.41 -0.23
N ILE A 160 42.12 3.89 -1.47
CA ILE A 160 43.29 3.86 -2.37
C ILE A 160 44.41 4.70 -1.79
N ASN A 161 44.12 5.91 -1.30
CA ASN A 161 45.14 6.83 -0.78
C ASN A 161 45.69 6.42 0.61
N THR A 162 45.02 5.49 1.31
CA THR A 162 45.45 4.95 2.60
C THR A 162 46.03 3.55 2.51
N ARG A 163 46.13 2.95 1.31
CA ARG A 163 46.88 1.69 1.15
C ARG A 163 48.38 1.97 1.29
N PRO A 164 49.11 1.24 2.15
CA PRO A 164 50.56 1.26 2.09
C PRO A 164 51.01 0.69 0.74
N SER A 165 52.00 1.35 0.11
CA SER A 165 52.65 0.96 -1.13
C SER A 165 53.47 -0.32 -0.98
#